data_AF-A0A9R1SH28-F1
#
_entry.id   AF-A0A9R1SH28-F1
#
_cell.length_a   1.000
_cell.length_b   1.000
_cell.length_c   1.000
_cell.angle_alpha   90.00
_cell.angle_beta   90.00
_cell.angle_gamma   90.00
#
_symmetry.space_group_name_H-M   'P 1'
#
loop_
_entity.id
_entity.type
_entity.pdbx_description
1 polymer ?
#
loop_
_entity_poly.entity_id
_entity_poly.type
_entity_poly.pdbx_seq_one_letter_code
_entity_poly.pdbx_strand_id
1 'polypeptide(L)'
;MEAAIKTVVSVFLKSSKGKENLGGKEFQSLVKSQLKNILTGTEDNEAVKNMRQQLDNNEDGKVSFQEYMNLIGYLAQSVSEQLLLNKHPLGLFTIEIVNPESFCKRSYLRCQCH
;
A
#
# COMPACT_ATOMS: atom_id res chain seq x y z
N MET A 1 17.34 -7.11 8.00
CA MET A 1 15.92 -7.16 8.40
C MET A 1 15.56 -5.99 9.32
N GLU A 2 16.26 -5.79 10.44
CA GLU A 2 16.04 -4.64 11.35
C GLU A 2 16.09 -3.27 10.64
N ALA A 3 17.07 -3.06 9.76
CA ALA A 3 17.20 -1.83 8.99
C ALA A 3 15.97 -1.54 8.12
N ALA A 4 15.32 -2.56 7.55
CA ALA A 4 14.14 -2.38 6.73
C ALA A 4 12.93 -1.92 7.57
N ILE A 5 12.75 -2.51 8.75
CA ILE A 5 11.70 -2.11 9.70
C ILE A 5 11.91 -0.65 10.12
N LYS A 6 13.15 -0.28 10.48
CA LYS A 6 13.52 1.12 10.80
C LYS A 6 13.21 2.07 9.64
N THR A 7 13.49 1.66 8.40
CA THR A 7 13.17 2.46 7.21
C THR A 7 11.68 2.68 7.05
N VAL A 8 10.85 1.63 7.16
CA VAL A 8 9.39 1.73 7.03
C VAL A 8 8.82 2.71 8.08
N VAL A 9 9.23 2.58 9.33
CA VAL A 9 8.81 3.49 10.41
C VAL A 9 9.32 4.91 10.17
N SER A 10 10.58 5.08 9.75
CA SER A 10 11.16 6.41 9.49
C SER A 10 10.47 7.12 8.33
N VAL A 11 10.10 6.41 7.27
CA VAL A 11 9.36 6.96 6.13
C VAL A 11 8.00 7.47 6.58
N PHE A 12 7.27 6.67 7.37
CA PHE A 12 5.98 7.10 7.92
C PHE A 12 6.11 8.37 8.77
N LEU A 13 7.04 8.39 9.72
CA LEU A 13 7.25 9.53 10.63
C LEU A 13 7.67 10.81 9.88
N LYS A 14 8.52 10.67 8.84
CA LYS A 14 8.91 11.80 7.98
C LYS A 14 7.71 12.38 7.25
N SER A 15 6.84 11.53 6.70
CA SER A 15 5.65 11.97 5.97
C SER A 15 4.55 12.52 6.87
N SER A 16 4.40 11.99 8.09
CA SER A 16 3.45 12.52 9.09
C SER A 16 3.95 13.79 9.77
N LYS A 17 5.20 14.20 9.51
CA LYS A 17 5.87 15.33 10.17
C LYS A 17 5.87 15.19 11.69
N GLY A 18 6.06 13.96 12.19
CA GLY A 18 6.05 13.64 13.61
C GLY A 18 4.66 13.50 14.24
N LYS A 19 3.58 13.51 13.45
CA LYS A 19 2.22 13.20 13.92
C LYS A 19 1.98 11.69 13.99
N GLU A 20 0.96 11.31 14.75
CA GLU A 20 0.51 9.91 14.87
C GLU A 20 -0.16 9.38 13.60
N ASN A 21 -0.73 10.26 12.76
CA ASN A 21 -1.50 9.89 11.56
C ASN A 21 -1.09 10.75 10.35
N LEU A 22 -1.26 10.20 9.15
CA LEU A 22 -1.09 10.89 7.88
C LEU A 22 -2.42 11.49 7.41
N GLY A 23 -2.47 12.78 7.13
CA GLY A 23 -3.56 13.38 6.39
C GLY A 23 -3.50 13.02 4.90
N GLY A 24 -4.59 13.29 4.17
CA GLY A 24 -4.68 12.94 2.74
C GLY A 24 -3.56 13.52 1.87
N LYS A 25 -3.14 14.77 2.12
CA LYS A 25 -2.03 15.41 1.39
C LYS A 25 -0.67 14.77 1.69
N GLU A 26 -0.45 14.41 2.95
CA GLU A 26 0.80 13.79 3.43
C GLU A 26 0.92 12.37 2.88
N PHE A 27 -0.16 11.60 2.93
CA PHE A 27 -0.26 10.28 2.31
C PHE A 27 -0.01 10.33 0.80
N GLN A 28 -0.64 11.27 0.10
CA GLN A 28 -0.44 11.44 -1.34
C GLN A 28 1.01 11.74 -1.71
N SER A 29 1.68 12.58 -0.92
CA SER A 29 3.11 12.87 -1.11
C SER A 29 4.00 11.64 -0.83
N LEU A 30 3.67 10.85 0.19
CA LEU A 30 4.37 9.59 0.50
C LEU A 30 4.27 8.61 -0.67
N VAL A 31 3.05 8.35 -1.16
CA VAL A 31 2.83 7.39 -2.26
C VAL A 31 3.58 7.82 -3.52
N LYS A 32 3.48 9.10 -3.89
CA LYS A 32 4.16 9.63 -5.09
C LYS A 32 5.69 9.65 -4.98
N SER A 33 6.25 9.81 -3.77
CA SER A 33 7.70 9.92 -3.59
C SER A 33 8.39 8.60 -3.32
N GLN A 34 7.77 7.72 -2.54
CA GLN A 34 8.38 6.46 -2.09
C GLN A 34 7.86 5.24 -2.84
N LEU A 35 6.61 5.28 -3.32
CA LEU A 35 5.93 4.11 -3.87
C LEU A 35 5.70 4.19 -5.39
N LYS A 36 6.10 5.28 -6.05
CA LYS A 36 5.96 5.47 -7.51
C LYS A 36 6.61 4.35 -8.33
N ASN A 37 7.72 3.79 -7.86
CA ASN A 37 8.43 2.72 -8.58
C ASN A 37 7.75 1.34 -8.44
N ILE A 38 6.89 1.18 -7.44
CA ILE A 38 6.19 -0.08 -7.16
C ILE A 38 4.75 -0.01 -7.68
N LEU A 39 4.10 1.15 -7.58
CA LEU A 39 2.72 1.36 -8.02
C LEU A 39 2.71 2.14 -9.34
N THR A 40 2.54 1.43 -10.45
CA THR A 40 2.21 2.06 -11.74
C THR A 40 0.80 2.64 -11.67
N GLY A 41 0.64 3.95 -11.91
CA GLY A 41 -0.67 4.66 -11.85
C GLY A 41 -0.87 5.62 -10.67
N THR A 42 0.12 5.82 -9.79
CA THR A 42 0.06 6.83 -8.70
C THR A 42 0.12 8.30 -9.17
N GLU A 43 0.21 8.50 -10.48
CA GLU A 43 0.19 9.84 -11.09
C GLU A 43 -1.22 10.43 -11.02
N ASP A 44 -2.25 9.57 -10.96
CA ASP A 44 -3.63 9.97 -10.76
C ASP A 44 -3.93 10.26 -9.29
N ASN A 45 -4.35 11.50 -9.02
CA ASN A 45 -4.76 11.94 -7.70
C ASN A 45 -6.00 11.20 -7.20
N GLU A 46 -6.87 10.76 -8.12
CA GLU A 46 -8.10 10.05 -7.80
C GLU A 46 -7.81 8.62 -7.33
N ALA A 47 -6.92 7.92 -8.03
CA ALA A 47 -6.45 6.59 -7.62
C ALA A 47 -5.83 6.59 -6.21
N VAL A 48 -4.99 7.58 -5.91
CA VAL A 48 -4.37 7.72 -4.57
C VAL A 48 -5.41 8.07 -3.51
N LYS A 49 -6.44 8.85 -3.85
CA LYS A 49 -7.55 9.18 -2.94
C LYS A 49 -8.42 7.96 -2.65
N ASN A 50 -8.76 7.18 -3.66
CA ASN A 50 -9.53 5.94 -3.52
C ASN A 50 -8.76 4.92 -2.68
N MET A 51 -7.45 4.78 -2.92
CA MET A 51 -6.57 3.91 -2.14
C MET A 51 -6.52 4.32 -0.67
N ARG A 52 -6.46 5.62 -0.39
CA ARG A 52 -6.54 6.13 0.98
C ARG A 52 -7.86 5.76 1.65
N GLN A 53 -8.98 5.94 0.95
CA GLN A 53 -10.30 5.58 1.47
C GLN A 53 -10.44 4.08 1.74
N GLN A 54 -9.80 3.23 0.94
CA GLN A 54 -9.78 1.79 1.17
C GLN A 54 -8.92 1.37 2.37
N LEU A 55 -7.96 2.19 2.77
CA LEU A 55 -7.10 1.94 3.93
C LEU A 55 -7.69 2.51 5.23
N ASP A 56 -8.47 3.58 5.14
CA ASP A 56 -9.14 4.31 6.23
C ASP A 56 -10.35 3.51 6.74
N ASN A 57 -10.07 2.46 7.51
CA ASN A 57 -11.07 1.52 8.02
C ASN A 57 -11.90 2.10 9.17
N ASN A 58 -11.33 3.06 9.90
CA ASN A 58 -12.00 3.74 11.00
C ASN A 58 -12.78 4.99 10.55
N GLU A 59 -12.74 5.30 9.25
CA GLU A 59 -13.40 6.43 8.60
C GLU A 59 -13.08 7.78 9.27
N ASP A 60 -11.88 7.91 9.85
CA ASP A 60 -11.44 9.12 10.55
C ASP A 60 -10.88 10.20 9.59
N GLY A 61 -10.79 9.86 8.31
CA GLY A 61 -10.28 10.74 7.27
C GLY A 61 -8.76 10.89 7.30
N LYS A 62 -8.04 10.00 7.97
CA LYS A 62 -6.58 9.97 8.09
C LYS A 62 -6.08 8.53 7.84
N VAL A 63 -4.78 8.35 7.89
CA VAL A 63 -4.14 7.03 7.78
C VAL A 63 -3.20 6.87 8.97
N SER A 64 -3.59 6.00 9.89
CA SER A 64 -2.77 5.61 11.03
C SER A 64 -1.58 4.75 10.62
N PHE A 65 -0.63 4.56 11.53
CA PHE A 65 0.51 3.68 11.26
C PHE A 65 0.08 2.23 10.93
N GLN A 66 -0.98 1.74 11.58
CA GLN A 66 -1.51 0.41 11.32
C GLN A 66 -2.08 0.28 9.90
N GLU A 67 -2.88 1.27 9.46
CA GLU A 67 -3.45 1.28 8.11
C GLU A 67 -2.36 1.46 7.04
N TYR A 68 -1.32 2.24 7.34
CA TYR A 68 -0.13 2.31 6.52
C TYR A 68 0.59 0.95 6.41
N MET A 69 0.72 0.20 7.50
CA MET A 69 1.31 -1.14 7.47
C MET A 69 0.50 -2.14 6.64
N ASN A 70 -0.83 -2.01 6.59
CA ASN A 70 -1.66 -2.80 5.69
C ASN A 70 -1.28 -2.54 4.22
N LEU A 71 -1.13 -1.27 3.83
CA LEU A 71 -0.65 -0.92 2.48
C LEU A 71 0.72 -1.55 2.18
N ILE A 72 1.68 -1.44 3.10
CA ILE A 72 3.00 -2.04 2.93
C ILE A 72 2.92 -3.57 2.79
N GLY A 73 2.04 -4.22 3.56
CA GLY A 73 1.76 -5.64 3.45
C GLY A 73 1.25 -6.03 2.05
N TYR A 74 0.31 -5.27 1.50
CA TYR A 74 -0.21 -5.50 0.14
C TYR A 74 0.88 -5.34 -0.93
N LEU A 75 1.71 -4.29 -0.80
CA LEU A 75 2.83 -4.08 -1.72
C LEU A 75 3.86 -5.21 -1.62
N ALA A 76 4.21 -5.63 -0.41
CA ALA A 76 5.14 -6.72 -0.19
C ALA A 76 4.61 -8.04 -0.77
N GLN A 77 3.31 -8.30 -0.62
CA GLN A 77 2.67 -9.47 -1.24
C GLN A 77 2.71 -9.38 -2.77
N SER A 78 2.38 -8.23 -3.35
CA SER A 78 2.44 -8.03 -4.81
C SER A 78 3.86 -8.23 -5.35
N VAL A 79 4.86 -7.65 -4.69
CA VAL A 79 6.27 -7.86 -5.05
C VAL A 79 6.69 -9.32 -4.88
N SER A 80 6.24 -9.99 -3.82
CA SER A 80 6.49 -11.42 -3.61
C SER A 80 5.93 -12.26 -4.75
N GLU A 81 4.69 -11.99 -5.18
CA GLU A 81 4.06 -12.66 -6.32
C GLU A 81 4.84 -12.41 -7.62
N GLN A 82 5.28 -11.17 -7.86
CA GLN A 82 6.13 -10.84 -9.01
C GLN A 82 7.47 -11.57 -9.01
N LEU A 83 8.14 -11.66 -7.86
CA LEU A 83 9.41 -12.36 -7.73
C LEU A 83 9.26 -13.87 -7.93
N LEU A 84 8.10 -14.44 -7.57
CA LEU A 84 7.77 -15.83 -7.85
C LEU A 84 7.46 -16.05 -9.35
N LEU A 85 6.76 -15.12 -10.00
CA LEU A 85 6.39 -15.20 -11.42
C LEU A 85 7.55 -14.89 -12.38
N ASN A 86 8.47 -14.00 -12.01
CA ASN A 86 9.70 -13.72 -12.77
C ASN A 86 10.70 -14.90 -12.79
N LYS A 87 10.39 -16.03 -12.14
CA LYS A 87 11.07 -17.32 -12.39
C LYS A 87 10.54 -18.06 -13.62
N HIS A 88 9.55 -17.53 -14.34
CA HIS A 88 9.02 -18.09 -15.59
C HIS A 88 9.32 -17.17 -16.80
N PRO A 89 9.67 -17.69 -18.00
CA PRO A 89 10.31 -16.90 -19.07
C PRO A 89 9.41 -15.90 -19.81
N LEU A 90 8.14 -15.78 -19.43
CA LEU A 90 7.17 -14.95 -20.16
C LEU A 90 6.74 -13.79 -19.27
N GLY A 91 7.64 -12.81 -19.16
CA GLY A 91 7.42 -11.54 -18.48
C GLY A 91 6.62 -10.57 -19.33
N LEU A 92 5.51 -10.08 -18.78
CA LEU A 92 5.14 -8.66 -18.64
C LEU A 92 3.70 -8.64 -18.12
N PHE A 93 3.51 -8.49 -16.82
CA PHE A 93 2.27 -7.93 -16.30
C PHE A 93 2.64 -6.76 -15.41
N THR A 94 2.43 -5.57 -15.97
CA THR A 94 2.37 -4.32 -15.23
C THR A 94 1.39 -4.48 -14.08
N ILE A 95 1.70 -3.91 -12.91
CA ILE A 95 0.78 -3.85 -11.78
C ILE A 95 -0.38 -2.97 -12.23
N GLU A 96 -1.42 -3.58 -12.80
CA GLU A 96 -2.72 -2.94 -12.89
C GLU A 96 -3.18 -2.70 -11.46
N ILE A 97 -3.57 -1.46 -11.18
CA ILE A 97 -4.13 -1.03 -9.90
C ILE A 97 -5.17 -2.08 -9.52
N VAL A 98 -4.86 -2.83 -8.46
CA VAL A 98 -5.64 -3.99 -8.01
C VAL A 98 -7.10 -3.60 -7.99
N ASN A 99 -7.87 -4.31 -8.82
CA ASN A 99 -9.33 -4.25 -8.85
C ASN A 99 -9.87 -4.27 -7.40
N PRO A 100 -10.71 -3.30 -7.00
CA PRO A 100 -11.23 -3.15 -5.64
C PRO A 100 -11.94 -4.39 -5.08
N GLU A 101 -12.41 -5.33 -5.92
CA GLU A 101 -13.00 -6.59 -5.44
C GLU A 101 -11.98 -7.58 -4.82
N SER A 102 -10.68 -7.40 -5.05
CA SER A 102 -9.64 -8.31 -4.53
C SER A 102 -9.16 -7.93 -3.13
N PHE A 103 -9.49 -6.72 -2.64
CA PHE A 103 -9.07 -6.19 -1.34
C PHE A 103 -9.64 -7.01 -0.16
N CYS A 104 -10.86 -7.54 -0.32
CA CYS A 104 -11.56 -8.28 0.73
C CYS A 104 -11.23 -9.79 0.72
N LYS A 105 -10.83 -10.37 -0.41
CA LYS A 105 -10.67 -11.84 -0.55
C LYS A 105 -9.29 -12.39 -0.20
N ARG A 106 -8.25 -11.56 -0.06
CA ARG A 106 -6.85 -12.03 0.07
C ARG A 106 -6.16 -11.69 1.38
N SER A 107 -6.89 -11.09 2.33
CA SER A 107 -6.49 -11.08 3.74
C SER A 107 -6.61 -12.51 4.26
N TYR A 108 -5.48 -13.15 4.49
CA TYR A 108 -5.34 -14.54 4.95
C TYR A 108 -5.80 -14.74 6.41
N LEU A 109 -6.93 -14.16 6.80
CA LEU A 109 -7.66 -14.47 8.02
C LEU A 109 -9.16 -14.25 7.78
N ARG A 110 -9.87 -15.38 7.64
CA ARG A 110 -11.33 -15.53 7.78
C ARG A 110 -12.18 -15.27 6.53
N CYS A 111 -11.93 -16.03 5.47
CA CYS A 111 -13.04 -16.66 4.75
C CYS A 111 -13.69 -17.71 5.68
N GLN A 112 -14.69 -17.31 6.46
CA GLN A 112 -15.80 -18.23 6.76
C GLN A 112 -16.90 -17.86 5.77
N CYS A 113 -16.98 -18.66 4.70
CA CYS A 113 -18.17 -18.71 3.88
C CYS A 113 -19.31 -19.29 4.73
N HIS A 114 -20.43 -18.59 4.78
CA HIS A 114 -21.76 -19.20 4.80
C HIS A 114 -22.58 -18.52 3.72
#